data_AF-A0A3E2TEV5-F1
#
_entry.id   AF-A0A3E2TEV5-F1
#
_cell.length_a   1.000
_cell.length_b   1.000
_cell.length_c   1.000
_cell.angle_alpha   90.00
_cell.angle_beta   90.00
_cell.angle_gamma   90.00
#
_symmetry.space_group_name_H-M   'P 1'
#
loop_
_entity.id
_entity.type
_entity.pdbx_description
1 polymer ?
#
loop_
_entity_poly.entity_id
_entity_poly.type
_entity_poly.pdbx_seq_one_letter_code
_entity_poly.pdbx_strand_id
1 'polypeptide(L)'
;MKNGVCTMVGVIGSLIASQFGGWDAALSTLILFMAVDYITGLVVAGVFHASPKSKDGALESRAGWKGLCRKGVTLLIVLVACHLDTVMGSNFIRDATVIAFIANETLSIIENAGLMGVPIPKALTGAIEILKQKSEQDNMGE
;
A
#
# COMPACT_ATOMS: atom_id res chain seq x y z
N MET A 1 -10.97 -16.03 -27.70
CA MET A 1 -11.13 -14.82 -26.88
C MET A 1 -10.38 -14.89 -25.54
N LYS A 2 -10.62 -15.90 -24.68
CA LYS A 2 -9.92 -16.03 -23.38
C LYS A 2 -8.39 -15.99 -23.49
N ASN A 3 -7.83 -16.75 -24.43
CA ASN A 3 -6.37 -16.80 -24.63
C ASN A 3 -5.80 -15.46 -25.10
N GLY A 4 -6.50 -14.72 -25.96
CA GLY A 4 -6.05 -13.41 -26.43
C GLY A 4 -6.01 -12.35 -25.32
N VAL A 5 -6.99 -12.37 -24.41
CA VAL A 5 -7.02 -11.48 -23.24
C VAL A 5 -5.89 -11.83 -22.27
N CYS A 6 -5.69 -13.12 -21.95
CA CYS A 6 -4.59 -13.56 -21.10
C CYS A 6 -3.23 -13.19 -21.68
N THR A 7 -3.02 -13.38 -22.99
CA THR A 7 -1.78 -12.98 -23.65
C THR A 7 -1.56 -11.48 -23.58
N MET A 8 -2.59 -10.67 -23.84
CA MET A 8 -2.48 -9.21 -23.79
C MET A 8 -2.16 -8.71 -22.38
N VAL A 9 -2.85 -9.23 -21.36
CA VAL A 9 -2.57 -8.91 -19.95
C VAL A 9 -1.16 -9.36 -19.56
N GLY A 10 -0.75 -10.55 -19.99
CA GLY A 10 0.60 -11.07 -19.74
C GLY A 10 1.70 -10.20 -20.35
N VAL A 11 1.52 -9.73 -21.59
CA VAL A 11 2.47 -8.85 -22.28
C VAL A 11 2.54 -7.48 -21.62
N ILE A 12 1.40 -6.86 -21.32
CA ILE A 12 1.38 -5.55 -20.66
C ILE A 12 1.96 -5.67 -19.25
N GLY A 13 1.58 -6.71 -18.51
CA GLY A 13 2.08 -6.97 -17.17
C GLY A 13 3.59 -7.21 -17.14
N SER A 14 4.12 -7.96 -18.12
CA SER A 14 5.57 -8.19 -18.20
C SER A 14 6.34 -6.94 -18.57
N LEU A 15 5.83 -6.12 -19.49
CA LEU A 15 6.41 -4.82 -19.84
C LEU A 15 6.41 -3.85 -18.65
N ILE A 16 5.34 -3.84 -17.86
CA ILE A 16 5.31 -3.01 -16.64
C ILE A 16 6.32 -3.56 -15.64
N ALA A 17 6.30 -4.86 -15.34
CA ALA A 17 7.20 -5.48 -14.37
C ALA A 17 8.69 -5.29 -14.73
N SER A 18 9.05 -5.27 -16.02
CA SER A 18 10.44 -5.01 -16.42
C SER A 18 10.91 -3.61 -16.03
N GLN A 19 10.03 -2.61 -16.00
CA GLN A 19 10.39 -1.25 -15.57
C GLN A 19 10.69 -1.17 -14.07
N PHE A 20 10.12 -2.08 -13.27
CA PHE A 20 10.39 -2.18 -11.83
C PHE A 20 11.66 -2.99 -11.51
N GLY A 21 12.48 -3.32 -12.51
CA GLY A 21 13.65 -4.19 -12.33
C GLY A 21 13.29 -5.68 -12.23
N GLY A 22 12.08 -6.05 -12.65
CA GLY A 22 11.58 -7.42 -12.67
C GLY A 22 10.46 -7.69 -11.66
N TRP A 23 9.94 -8.92 -11.69
CA TRP A 23 8.96 -9.41 -10.74
C TRP A 23 9.67 -10.25 -9.67
N ASP A 24 9.91 -9.67 -8.50
CA ASP A 24 10.61 -10.32 -7.41
C ASP A 24 9.75 -10.45 -6.14
N ALA A 25 10.33 -11.05 -5.10
CA ALA A 25 9.64 -11.26 -3.83
C ALA A 25 9.27 -9.94 -3.14
N ALA A 26 10.08 -8.89 -3.29
CA ALA A 26 9.84 -7.61 -2.64
C ALA A 26 8.64 -6.90 -3.28
N LEU A 27 8.63 -6.77 -4.61
CA LEU A 27 7.55 -6.13 -5.35
C LEU A 27 6.23 -6.92 -5.21
N SER A 28 6.28 -8.25 -5.32
CA SER A 28 5.09 -9.09 -5.13
C SER A 28 4.51 -8.99 -3.72
N THR A 29 5.37 -8.92 -2.69
CA THR A 29 4.93 -8.69 -1.30
C THR A 29 4.25 -7.34 -1.14
N LEU A 30 4.83 -6.27 -1.69
CA LEU A 30 4.22 -4.94 -1.62
C LEU A 30 2.83 -4.91 -2.27
N ILE A 31 2.69 -5.48 -3.46
CA ILE A 31 1.41 -5.55 -4.17
C ILE A 31 0.37 -6.35 -3.38
N LEU A 32 0.79 -7.47 -2.76
CA LEU A 32 -0.07 -8.27 -1.90
C LEU A 32 -0.57 -7.44 -0.70
N PHE A 33 0.33 -6.74 -0.01
CA PHE A 33 -0.02 -5.92 1.15
C PHE A 33 -0.95 -4.76 0.75
N MET A 34 -0.67 -4.10 -0.37
CA MET A 34 -1.56 -3.09 -0.93
C MET A 34 -2.97 -3.62 -1.22
N ALA A 35 -3.08 -4.84 -1.77
CA ALA A 35 -4.35 -5.47 -2.07
C ALA A 35 -5.11 -5.84 -0.79
N VAL A 36 -4.43 -6.42 0.21
CA VAL A 36 -5.03 -6.75 1.51
C VAL A 36 -5.51 -5.49 2.21
N ASP A 37 -4.70 -4.43 2.27
CA ASP A 37 -5.10 -3.15 2.84
C ASP A 37 -6.32 -2.56 2.12
N TYR A 38 -6.32 -2.56 0.79
CA TYR A 38 -7.46 -2.03 0.02
C TYR A 38 -8.74 -2.82 0.29
N ILE A 39 -8.67 -4.16 0.26
CA ILE A 39 -9.83 -5.02 0.52
C ILE A 39 -10.34 -4.83 1.95
N THR A 40 -9.46 -4.87 2.95
CA THR A 40 -9.83 -4.67 4.35
C THR A 40 -10.42 -3.28 4.59
N GLY A 41 -9.86 -2.24 3.96
CA GLY A 41 -10.39 -0.88 4.02
C GLY A 41 -11.78 -0.74 3.39
N LEU A 42 -12.05 -1.43 2.28
CA LEU A 42 -13.40 -1.48 1.68
C LEU A 42 -14.39 -2.21 2.60
N VAL A 43 -13.98 -3.31 3.25
CA VAL A 43 -14.82 -4.04 4.21
C VAL A 43 -15.15 -3.15 5.42
N VAL A 44 -14.15 -2.45 5.98
CA VAL A 44 -14.36 -1.50 7.08
C VAL A 44 -15.33 -0.40 6.70
N ALA A 45 -15.18 0.20 5.52
CA ALA A 45 -16.06 1.26 5.05
C ALA A 45 -17.48 0.78 4.72
N GLY A 46 -17.64 -0.45 4.23
CA GLY A 46 -18.92 -0.95 3.74
C GLY A 46 -19.75 -1.69 4.77
N VAL A 47 -19.09 -2.48 5.60
CA VAL A 47 -19.74 -3.36 6.58
C VAL A 47 -19.80 -2.67 7.93
N PHE A 48 -18.68 -2.09 8.37
CA PHE A 48 -18.57 -1.53 9.71
C PHE A 48 -18.97 -0.05 9.79
N HIS A 49 -19.19 0.61 8.64
CA HIS A 49 -19.50 2.06 8.54
C HIS A 49 -18.57 2.94 9.40
N ALA A 50 -17.36 2.46 9.65
CA ALA A 50 -16.42 3.03 10.61
C ALA A 50 -15.17 3.54 9.90
N SER A 51 -15.26 3.86 8.61
CA SER A 51 -14.11 4.37 7.87
C SER A 51 -13.75 5.78 8.35
N PRO A 52 -12.54 6.01 8.88
CA PRO A 52 -12.07 7.36 9.23
C PRO A 52 -11.83 8.25 7.98
N LYS A 53 -12.07 7.74 6.77
CA LYS A 53 -11.80 8.42 5.49
C LYS A 53 -13.05 8.93 4.75
N SER A 54 -14.26 8.77 5.29
CA SER A 54 -15.48 9.40 4.76
C SER A 54 -16.20 10.19 5.86
N LYS A 55 -16.89 11.29 5.50
CA LYS A 55 -17.62 12.13 6.47
C LYS A 55 -18.80 11.40 7.13
N ASP A 56 -19.32 10.34 6.48
CA ASP A 56 -20.52 9.61 6.90
C ASP A 56 -20.24 8.13 7.22
N GLY A 57 -18.97 7.71 7.30
CA GLY A 57 -18.57 6.34 7.66
C GLY A 57 -18.82 5.26 6.59
N ALA A 58 -19.68 5.52 5.61
CA ALA A 58 -20.08 4.60 4.54
C ALA A 58 -19.10 4.55 3.35
N LEU A 59 -19.22 3.51 2.52
CA LEU A 59 -18.56 3.35 1.22
C LEU A 59 -18.95 4.47 0.26
N GLU A 60 -18.17 5.54 0.22
CA GLU A 60 -18.14 6.43 -0.95
C GLU A 60 -17.11 5.91 -1.97
N SER A 61 -17.56 5.69 -3.20
CA SER A 61 -16.70 5.33 -4.34
C SER A 61 -15.52 6.30 -4.52
N ARG A 62 -15.71 7.60 -4.20
CA ARG A 62 -14.66 8.62 -4.20
C ARG A 62 -13.55 8.36 -3.18
N ALA A 63 -13.90 7.85 -2.00
CA ALA A 63 -12.92 7.52 -0.96
C ALA A 63 -12.08 6.29 -1.36
N GLY A 64 -12.72 5.26 -1.92
CA GLY A 64 -12.04 4.08 -2.48
C GLY A 64 -11.09 4.44 -3.62
N TRP A 65 -11.54 5.27 -4.56
CA TRP A 65 -10.71 5.75 -5.67
C TRP A 65 -9.50 6.55 -5.18
N LYS A 66 -9.70 7.46 -4.20
CA LYS A 66 -8.60 8.22 -3.59
C LYS A 66 -7.57 7.31 -2.92
N GLY A 67 -8.01 6.24 -2.26
CA GLY A 67 -7.14 5.21 -1.69
C GLY A 67 -6.31 4.50 -2.76
N LEU A 68 -6.94 4.09 -3.85
CA LEU A 68 -6.27 3.43 -4.97
C LEU A 68 -5.25 4.35 -5.67
N CYS A 69 -5.60 5.62 -5.90
CA CYS A 69 -4.67 6.60 -6.46
C CYS A 69 -3.41 6.76 -5.60
N ARG A 70 -3.54 6.78 -4.27
CA ARG A 70 -2.38 6.85 -3.37
C ARG A 70 -1.45 5.64 -3.53
N LYS A 71 -2.00 4.43 -3.62
CA LYS A 71 -1.22 3.20 -3.87
C LYS A 71 -0.55 3.23 -5.25
N GLY A 72 -1.22 3.81 -6.26
CA GLY A 72 -0.62 4.06 -7.57
C GLY A 72 0.61 4.98 -7.48
N VAL A 73 0.53 6.06 -6.71
CA VAL A 73 1.68 6.95 -6.46
C VAL A 73 2.80 6.20 -5.73
N THR A 74 2.48 5.35 -4.76
CA THR A 74 3.49 4.49 -4.11
C THR A 74 4.26 3.63 -5.12
N LEU A 75 3.56 3.00 -6.07
CA LEU A 75 4.22 2.23 -7.14
C LEU A 75 5.07 3.12 -8.06
N LEU A 76 4.65 4.35 -8.35
CA LEU A 76 5.47 5.30 -9.11
C LEU A 76 6.74 5.70 -8.35
N ILE A 77 6.69 5.84 -7.03
CA ILE A 77 7.88 6.10 -6.20
C ILE A 77 8.83 4.90 -6.25
N VAL A 78 8.31 3.68 -6.14
CA VAL A 78 9.12 2.46 -6.28
C VAL A 78 9.77 2.39 -7.68
N LEU A 79 9.04 2.74 -8.74
CA LEU A 79 9.58 2.81 -10.09
C LEU A 79 10.77 3.78 -10.18
N VAL A 80 10.65 4.98 -9.59
CA VAL A 80 11.77 5.94 -9.53
C VAL A 80 12.95 5.34 -8.76
N ALA A 81 12.71 4.66 -7.65
CA ALA A 81 13.75 3.97 -6.88
C ALA A 81 14.49 2.90 -7.71
N CYS A 82 13.77 2.10 -8.52
CA CYS A 82 14.39 1.13 -9.43
C CYS A 82 15.35 1.80 -10.44
N HIS A 83 14.95 2.96 -10.97
CA HIS A 83 15.79 3.72 -11.90
C HIS A 83 17.01 4.34 -11.23
N LEU A 84 16.88 4.84 -9.99
CA LEU A 84 18.03 5.32 -9.21
C LEU A 84 19.03 4.20 -8.95
N ASP A 85 18.55 3.03 -8.58
CA ASP A 85 19.38 1.85 -8.36
C ASP A 85 20.11 1.39 -9.63
N THR A 86 19.44 1.49 -10.79
CA THR A 86 20.07 1.22 -12.09
C THR A 86 21.25 2.18 -12.35
N VAL A 87 21.11 3.45 -12.00
CA VAL A 87 22.19 4.45 -12.14
C VAL A 87 23.33 4.19 -11.14
N MET A 88 23.00 3.72 -9.94
CA MET A 88 23.97 3.43 -8.88
C MET A 88 24.63 2.05 -9.01
N GLY A 89 24.10 1.16 -9.84
CA GLY A 89 24.53 -0.24 -9.93
C GLY A 89 24.23 -1.05 -8.67
N SER A 90 23.20 -0.66 -7.91
CA SER A 90 22.74 -1.33 -6.68
C SER A 90 21.26 -1.70 -6.76
N ASN A 91 20.75 -2.42 -5.74
CA ASN A 91 19.29 -2.58 -5.51
C ASN A 91 18.88 -2.01 -4.14
N PHE A 92 19.75 -1.20 -3.53
CA PHE A 92 19.60 -0.77 -2.15
C PHE A 92 18.43 0.21 -1.98
N ILE A 93 18.28 1.16 -2.90
CA ILE A 93 17.26 2.21 -2.79
C ILE A 93 15.87 1.63 -2.99
N ARG A 94 15.70 0.79 -4.02
CA ARG A 94 14.47 0.08 -4.32
C ARG A 94 14.06 -0.80 -3.16
N ASP A 95 14.97 -1.64 -2.67
CA ASP A 95 14.64 -2.57 -1.59
C ASP A 95 14.25 -1.82 -0.31
N ALA A 96 14.99 -0.77 0.06
CA ALA A 96 14.64 0.09 1.18
C ALA A 96 13.27 0.77 0.99
N THR A 97 13.00 1.28 -0.20
CA THR A 97 11.73 1.93 -0.55
C THR A 97 10.55 0.95 -0.45
N VAL A 98 10.71 -0.25 -1.01
CA VAL A 98 9.70 -1.30 -0.96
C VAL A 98 9.42 -1.74 0.48
N ILE A 99 10.47 -1.95 1.28
CA ILE A 99 10.34 -2.31 2.71
C ILE A 99 9.60 -1.21 3.48
N ALA A 100 9.94 0.06 3.24
CA ALA A 100 9.27 1.19 3.88
C ALA A 100 7.76 1.21 3.55
N PHE A 101 7.39 0.98 2.29
CA PHE A 101 5.99 0.92 1.92
C PHE A 101 5.27 -0.34 2.41
N ILE A 102 5.94 -1.50 2.49
CA ILE A 102 5.38 -2.70 3.14
C ILE A 102 5.07 -2.38 4.60
N ALA A 103 5.97 -1.72 5.32
CA ALA A 103 5.72 -1.31 6.71
C ALA A 103 4.52 -0.37 6.80
N ASN A 104 4.40 0.61 5.90
CA ASN A 104 3.25 1.52 5.84
C ASN A 104 1.92 0.78 5.59
N GLU A 105 1.91 -0.16 4.65
CA GLU A 105 0.73 -0.99 4.38
C GLU A 105 0.39 -1.92 5.56
N THR A 106 1.40 -2.45 6.25
CA THR A 106 1.23 -3.26 7.46
C THR A 106 0.51 -2.48 8.56
N LEU A 107 0.92 -1.23 8.81
CA LEU A 107 0.28 -0.36 9.79
C LEU A 107 -1.20 -0.12 9.44
N SER A 108 -1.49 0.14 8.16
CA SER A 108 -2.85 0.35 7.67
C SER A 108 -3.72 -0.92 7.81
N ILE A 109 -3.17 -2.10 7.54
CA ILE A 109 -3.86 -3.39 7.75
C ILE A 109 -4.17 -3.60 9.23
N ILE A 110 -3.24 -3.34 10.14
CA ILE A 110 -3.46 -3.50 11.59
C ILE A 110 -4.55 -2.54 12.08
N GLU A 111 -4.57 -1.31 11.56
CA GLU A 111 -5.63 -0.34 11.85
C GLU A 111 -7.00 -0.84 11.38
N ASN A 112 -7.11 -1.30 10.12
CA ASN A 112 -8.35 -1.87 9.61
C ASN A 112 -8.79 -3.10 10.42
N ALA A 113 -7.86 -3.96 10.81
CA ALA A 113 -8.15 -5.12 11.66
C ALA A 113 -8.69 -4.72 13.04
N GLY A 114 -8.11 -3.69 13.67
CA GLY A 114 -8.61 -3.12 14.92
C GLY A 114 -10.04 -2.58 14.78
N LEU A 115 -10.34 -1.87 13.69
CA LEU A 115 -11.70 -1.38 13.39
C LEU A 115 -12.71 -2.52 13.17
N MET A 116 -12.27 -3.67 12.69
CA MET A 116 -13.09 -4.88 12.57
C MET A 116 -13.25 -5.66 13.88
N GLY A 117 -12.67 -5.19 14.99
CA GLY A 117 -12.76 -5.83 16.31
C GLY A 117 -11.77 -6.99 16.52
N VAL A 118 -10.75 -7.13 15.67
CA VAL A 118 -9.67 -8.11 15.90
C VAL A 118 -8.90 -7.67 17.16
N PRO A 119 -8.70 -8.56 18.16
CA PRO A 119 -8.00 -8.20 19.38
C PRO A 119 -6.51 -8.00 19.10
N ILE A 120 -6.11 -6.74 18.92
CA ILE A 120 -4.70 -6.36 18.73
C ILE A 120 -4.03 -6.22 20.11
N PRO A 121 -2.84 -6.83 20.33
CA PRO A 121 -2.12 -6.69 21.59
C PRO A 121 -1.80 -5.22 21.91
N LYS A 122 -2.00 -4.81 23.16
CA LYS A 122 -1.78 -3.41 23.61
C LYS A 122 -0.39 -2.87 23.30
N ALA A 123 0.64 -3.73 23.36
CA ALA A 123 2.01 -3.34 23.01
C ALA A 123 2.12 -2.88 21.55
N LEU A 124 1.40 -3.54 20.63
CA LEU A 124 1.39 -3.19 19.22
C LEU A 124 0.58 -1.91 18.98
N THR A 125 -0.59 -1.79 19.61
CA THR A 125 -1.40 -0.55 19.53
C THR A 125 -0.61 0.67 20.01
N GLY A 126 0.05 0.58 21.17
CA GLY A 126 0.86 1.67 21.72
C GLY A 126 2.06 2.03 20.82
N ALA A 127 2.72 1.04 20.22
CA ALA A 127 3.78 1.30 19.26
C ALA A 127 3.27 2.06 18.02
N ILE A 128 2.10 1.68 17.49
CA ILE A 128 1.48 2.34 16.34
C ILE A 128 1.08 3.78 16.67
N GLU A 129 0.51 4.03 17.86
CA GLU A 129 0.15 5.38 18.30
C GLU A 129 1.36 6.31 18.40
N ILE A 130 2.48 5.83 18.94
CA ILE A 130 3.74 6.60 19.02
C ILE A 130 4.22 6.96 17.61
N LEU A 131 4.18 6.01 16.67
CA LEU A 131 4.57 6.25 15.28
C LEU A 131 3.65 7.30 14.61
N LYS A 132 2.34 7.24 14.87
CA LYS A 132 1.37 8.23 14.37
C LYS A 132 1.64 9.62 14.94
N GLN A 133 1.79 9.75 16.25
CA GLN A 133 2.08 11.05 16.88
C GLN A 133 3.34 11.70 16.33
N LYS A 134 4.40 10.90 16.11
CA LYS A 134 5.64 11.40 15.54
C LYS A 134 5.46 11.88 14.09
N SER A 135 4.71 11.14 13.28
CA SER A 135 4.40 11.56 11.91
C SER A 135 3.56 12.85 11.83
N GLU A 136 2.66 13.09 12.80
CA GLU A 136 1.86 14.33 12.85
C GLU A 136 2.69 15.53 13.32
N GLN A 137 3.61 15.34 14.27
CA GLN A 137 4.55 16.38 14.70
C GLN A 137 5.51 16.82 13.59
N ASP A 138 6.06 15.87 12.82
CA ASP A 138 6.94 16.19 11.70
C ASP A 138 6.21 17.02 10.62
N ASN A 139 4.94 16.74 10.36
CA ASN A 139 4.11 17.50 9.41
C ASN A 139 3.70 18.91 9.91
N MET A 140 3.78 19.18 11.23
CA MET A 140 3.51 20.50 11.82
C MET A 140 4.78 21.34 12.02
N GLY A 141 5.96 20.74 11.82
CA GLY A 141 7.27 21.38 11.95
C GLY A 141 7.83 21.94 10.63
N GLU A 142 7.16 21.71 9.50
CA GLU A 142 7.37 22.35 8.20
C GLU A 142 6.37 23.50 7.96
#